data_AF-A0A8I0WQG1-F1
#
_entry.id   AF-A0A8I0WQG1-F1
#
_cell.length_a   1.000
_cell.length_b   1.000
_cell.length_c   1.000
_cell.angle_alpha   90.00
_cell.angle_beta   90.00
_cell.angle_gamma   90.00
#
_symmetry.space_group_name_H-M   'P 1'
#
loop_
_entity.id
_entity.type
_entity.pdbx_description
1 polymer ?
#
loop_
_entity_poly.entity_id
_entity_poly.type
_entity_poly.pdbx_seq_one_letter_code
_entity_poly.pdbx_strand_id
1 'polypeptide(L)'
;MDAPYPHQINDAIIVFPRNSNLPPLYAYSGFPAIKLKDKDPRPQQESEFNDIKNGVKFTSDFYKEVFNTYGNEAEKLARDLASEAKGNTIRNVDDALKTYNQHKDNINKKVSTKDREAIAKALESVKVNDIANNLKKFSKGMGFVSKAMDVNDLRIELIKAVETDNWRPFFVKAETIAISMAVSAVVGFAFSALLGGPIGILGYALIMAGVGALINDKLIERTNKLIGI
;
A
#
# COMPACT_ATOMS: atom_id res chain seq x y z
N MET A 1 -47.37 -9.57 17.83
CA MET A 1 -47.72 -9.96 16.46
C MET A 1 -46.92 -9.06 15.55
N ASP A 2 -45.87 -9.60 14.92
CA ASP A 2 -45.08 -8.85 13.95
C ASP A 2 -45.83 -8.79 12.61
N ALA A 3 -45.92 -7.59 12.04
CA ALA A 3 -46.59 -7.39 10.76
C ALA A 3 -45.80 -8.10 9.64
N PRO A 4 -46.47 -8.81 8.71
CA PRO A 4 -45.81 -9.72 7.79
C PRO A 4 -44.90 -9.03 6.74
N TYR A 5 -44.98 -7.70 6.57
CA TYR A 5 -44.16 -6.96 5.61
C TYR A 5 -43.88 -5.51 6.07
N PRO A 6 -42.70 -5.20 6.64
CA PRO A 6 -42.38 -3.85 7.14
C PRO A 6 -42.14 -2.77 6.06
N HIS A 7 -42.34 -3.09 4.77
CA HIS A 7 -42.03 -2.20 3.64
C HIS A 7 -43.12 -2.13 2.56
N GLN A 8 -44.37 -2.51 2.85
CA GLN A 8 -45.46 -2.28 1.91
C GLN A 8 -45.81 -0.79 1.86
N ILE A 9 -45.17 -0.07 0.94
CA ILE A 9 -45.68 1.19 0.40
C ILE A 9 -46.86 0.79 -0.49
N ASN A 10 -48.08 1.14 -0.07
CA ASN A 10 -49.27 0.90 -0.87
C ASN A 10 -49.68 2.21 -1.53
N ASP A 11 -49.38 2.35 -2.81
CA ASP A 11 -49.92 3.37 -3.68
C ASP A 11 -50.97 2.79 -4.63
N ALA A 12 -52.02 3.56 -4.89
CA ALA A 12 -53.10 3.14 -5.76
C ALA A 12 -53.70 4.33 -6.50
N ILE A 13 -54.12 4.08 -7.74
CA ILE A 13 -55.04 4.99 -8.45
C ILE A 13 -56.45 4.50 -8.14
N ILE A 14 -57.17 5.28 -7.35
CA ILE A 14 -58.58 5.05 -7.02
C ILE A 14 -59.42 5.54 -8.20
N VAL A 15 -59.95 4.61 -8.98
CA VAL A 15 -60.87 4.90 -10.08
C VAL A 15 -62.30 4.79 -9.57
N PHE A 16 -63.06 5.88 -9.65
CA PHE A 16 -64.45 5.90 -9.20
C PHE A 16 -65.41 5.33 -10.26
N PRO A 17 -66.60 4.84 -9.85
CA PRO A 17 -67.60 4.32 -10.79
C PRO A 17 -67.99 5.35 -11.87
N ARG A 18 -68.29 4.89 -13.09
CA ARG A 18 -68.54 5.75 -14.27
C ARG A 18 -69.60 6.84 -14.08
N ASN A 19 -70.56 6.66 -13.17
CA ASN A 19 -71.65 7.62 -12.93
C ASN A 19 -71.36 8.62 -11.81
N SER A 20 -70.16 8.60 -11.22
CA SER A 20 -69.79 9.50 -10.12
C SER A 20 -69.38 10.90 -10.59
N ASN A 21 -69.04 11.07 -11.88
CA ASN A 21 -68.40 12.30 -12.41
C ASN A 21 -67.12 12.73 -11.66
N LEU A 22 -66.52 11.83 -10.87
CA LEU A 22 -65.30 12.11 -10.13
C LEU A 22 -64.08 11.66 -10.95
N PRO A 23 -63.04 12.50 -11.07
CA PRO A 23 -61.79 12.10 -11.68
C PRO A 23 -61.09 11.04 -10.80
N PRO A 24 -60.31 10.11 -11.39
CA PRO A 24 -59.48 9.19 -10.62
C PRO A 24 -58.55 9.94 -9.66
N LEU A 25 -58.39 9.40 -8.44
CA LEU A 25 -57.53 9.98 -7.41
C LEU A 25 -56.30 9.09 -7.20
N TYR A 26 -55.10 9.66 -7.29
CA TYR A 26 -53.91 8.99 -6.79
C TYR A 26 -53.87 9.08 -5.26
N ALA A 27 -53.88 7.94 -4.59
CA ALA A 27 -53.79 7.83 -3.15
C ALA A 27 -52.49 7.13 -2.77
N TYR A 28 -51.76 7.77 -1.87
CA TYR A 28 -50.56 7.21 -1.24
C TYR A 28 -50.84 7.05 0.25
N SER A 29 -50.65 5.82 0.75
CA SER A 29 -50.64 5.58 2.20
C SER A 29 -49.26 5.09 2.62
N GLY A 30 -48.57 5.92 3.40
CA GLY A 30 -47.31 5.59 4.06
C GLY A 30 -47.47 5.72 5.56
N PHE A 31 -46.83 4.84 6.33
CA PHE A 31 -46.71 5.03 7.78
C PHE A 31 -45.85 6.27 8.09
N PRO A 32 -46.07 6.98 9.22
CA PRO A 32 -45.21 8.10 9.62
C PRO A 32 -43.75 7.66 9.64
N ALA A 33 -42.88 8.52 9.10
CA ALA A 33 -41.46 8.25 8.85
C ALA A 33 -40.83 7.42 9.98
N ILE A 34 -40.64 6.13 9.71
CA ILE A 34 -39.85 5.26 10.57
C ILE A 34 -38.44 5.84 10.50
N LYS A 35 -37.89 6.29 11.63
CA LYS A 35 -36.45 6.58 11.72
C LYS A 35 -35.73 5.31 11.25
N LEU A 36 -35.07 5.36 10.09
CA LEU A 36 -34.18 4.29 9.65
C LEU A 36 -33.20 4.06 10.82
N LYS A 37 -33.22 2.86 11.41
CA LYS A 37 -32.34 2.49 12.52
C LYS A 37 -30.87 2.59 12.11
N ASP A 38 -30.61 2.39 10.82
CA ASP A 38 -29.27 2.36 10.25
C ASP A 38 -28.95 3.71 9.61
N LYS A 39 -27.75 4.23 9.92
CA LYS A 39 -27.20 5.40 9.22
C LYS A 39 -27.08 5.07 7.74
N ASP A 40 -27.44 6.01 6.88
CA ASP A 40 -27.20 5.91 5.44
C ASP A 40 -25.71 5.57 5.19
N PRO A 41 -25.39 4.42 4.55
CA PRO A 41 -24.01 4.00 4.35
C PRO A 41 -23.32 4.76 3.23
N ARG A 42 -24.07 5.49 2.36
CA ARG A 42 -23.52 6.15 1.16
C ARG A 42 -22.38 7.13 1.47
N PRO A 43 -22.46 8.01 2.49
CA PRO A 43 -21.35 8.92 2.81
C PRO A 43 -20.09 8.19 3.26
N GLN A 44 -20.23 7.08 4.00
CA GLN A 44 -19.10 6.25 4.41
C GLN A 44 -18.48 5.53 3.20
N GLN A 45 -19.30 4.92 2.35
CA GLN A 45 -18.85 4.27 1.12
C GLN A 45 -18.16 5.23 0.17
N GLU A 46 -18.67 6.45 0.03
CA GLU A 46 -18.07 7.50 -0.80
C GLU A 46 -16.73 7.97 -0.22
N SER A 47 -16.63 8.13 1.11
CA SER A 47 -15.36 8.44 1.79
C SER A 47 -14.34 7.32 1.58
N GLU A 48 -14.73 6.05 1.76
CA GLU A 48 -13.85 4.89 1.57
C GLU A 48 -13.40 4.76 0.12
N PHE A 49 -14.31 4.97 -0.84
CA PHE A 49 -14.00 5.00 -2.26
C PHE A 49 -12.99 6.10 -2.60
N ASN A 50 -13.18 7.32 -2.08
CA ASN A 50 -12.27 8.43 -2.29
C ASN A 50 -10.89 8.18 -1.68
N ASP A 51 -10.82 7.58 -0.49
CA ASP A 51 -9.55 7.18 0.13
C ASP A 51 -8.79 6.15 -0.73
N ILE A 52 -9.49 5.14 -1.26
CA ILE A 52 -8.89 4.14 -2.15
C ILE A 52 -8.42 4.80 -3.45
N LYS A 53 -9.27 5.62 -4.09
CA LYS A 53 -8.94 6.35 -5.32
C LYS A 53 -7.70 7.22 -5.14
N ASN A 54 -7.62 7.95 -4.02
CA ASN A 54 -6.47 8.79 -3.69
C ASN A 54 -5.21 7.95 -3.42
N GLY A 55 -5.34 6.82 -2.73
CA GLY A 55 -4.24 5.87 -2.54
C GLY A 55 -3.70 5.31 -3.86
N VAL A 56 -4.59 4.88 -4.76
CA VAL A 56 -4.22 4.37 -6.10
C VAL A 56 -3.52 5.46 -6.92
N LYS A 57 -4.04 6.69 -6.89
CA LYS A 57 -3.40 7.83 -7.56
C LYS A 57 -2.00 8.08 -6.97
N PHE A 58 -1.87 8.09 -5.64
CA PHE A 58 -0.59 8.29 -4.97
C PHE A 58 0.45 7.23 -5.36
N THR A 59 0.08 5.95 -5.36
CA THR A 59 0.95 4.86 -5.80
C THR A 59 1.34 5.00 -7.29
N SER A 60 0.39 5.39 -8.14
CA SER A 60 0.65 5.64 -9.56
C SER A 60 1.61 6.81 -9.77
N ASP A 61 1.44 7.90 -9.02
CA ASP A 61 2.31 9.07 -9.09
C ASP A 61 3.72 8.74 -8.55
N PHE A 62 3.84 7.88 -7.53
CA PHE A 62 5.15 7.34 -7.11
C PHE A 62 5.87 6.63 -8.25
N TYR A 63 5.19 5.75 -9.00
CA TYR A 63 5.83 5.06 -10.13
C TYR A 63 6.26 6.04 -11.23
N LYS A 64 5.46 7.07 -11.52
CA LYS A 64 5.85 8.13 -12.46
C LYS A 64 7.06 8.91 -11.98
N GLU A 65 7.14 9.21 -10.69
CA GLU A 65 8.29 9.89 -10.11
C GLU A 65 9.54 9.03 -10.25
N VAL A 66 9.47 7.74 -9.90
CA VAL A 66 10.56 6.78 -10.12
C VAL A 66 10.98 6.73 -11.59
N PHE A 67 10.03 6.71 -12.54
CA PHE A 67 10.34 6.77 -13.96
C PHE A 67 11.08 8.06 -14.35
N ASN A 68 10.59 9.21 -13.88
CA ASN A 68 11.16 10.51 -14.21
C ASN A 68 12.56 10.68 -13.62
N THR A 69 12.81 10.17 -12.40
CA THR A 69 14.10 10.31 -11.72
C THR A 69 15.11 9.26 -12.16
N TYR A 70 14.68 8.02 -12.37
CA TYR A 70 15.56 6.84 -12.49
C TYR A 70 15.36 6.02 -13.77
N GLY A 71 14.32 6.33 -14.54
CA GLY A 71 14.02 5.68 -15.82
C GLY A 71 13.16 4.43 -15.72
N ASN A 72 12.91 3.84 -16.89
CA ASN A 72 11.96 2.75 -17.11
C ASN A 72 12.25 1.48 -16.29
N GLU A 73 13.52 1.09 -16.15
CA GLU A 73 13.86 -0.14 -15.43
C GLU A 73 13.63 -0.01 -13.92
N ALA A 74 13.82 1.19 -13.35
CA ALA A 74 13.47 1.47 -11.96
C ALA A 74 11.95 1.42 -11.75
N GLU A 75 11.17 2.04 -12.66
CA GLU A 75 9.71 1.99 -12.58
C GLU A 75 9.20 0.54 -12.61
N LYS A 76 9.69 -0.26 -13.57
CA LYS A 76 9.35 -1.68 -13.67
C LYS A 76 9.71 -2.43 -12.40
N LEU A 77 10.90 -2.22 -11.85
CA LEU A 77 11.32 -2.86 -10.60
C LEU A 77 10.38 -2.52 -9.45
N ALA A 78 9.97 -1.25 -9.29
CA ALA A 78 8.98 -0.86 -8.28
C ALA A 78 7.63 -1.57 -8.49
N ARG A 79 7.13 -1.59 -9.72
CA ARG A 79 5.85 -2.25 -10.04
C ARG A 79 5.91 -3.75 -9.80
N ASP A 80 6.99 -4.41 -10.22
CA ASP A 80 7.21 -5.84 -10.03
C ASP A 80 7.29 -6.17 -8.54
N LEU A 81 8.03 -5.38 -7.75
CA LEU A 81 8.13 -5.56 -6.31
C LEU A 81 6.74 -5.49 -5.63
N ALA A 82 5.91 -4.50 -6.02
CA ALA A 82 4.56 -4.36 -5.48
C ALA A 82 3.62 -5.48 -5.93
N SER A 83 3.73 -5.93 -7.19
CA SER A 83 2.93 -7.02 -7.74
C SER A 83 3.28 -8.35 -7.08
N GLU A 84 4.57 -8.66 -6.98
CA GLU A 84 5.08 -9.88 -6.33
C GLU A 84 4.84 -9.86 -4.81
N ALA A 85 4.71 -8.70 -4.17
CA ALA A 85 4.31 -8.66 -2.76
C ALA A 85 2.83 -8.99 -2.54
N LYS A 86 1.98 -8.89 -3.56
CA LYS A 86 0.53 -9.06 -3.42
C LYS A 86 0.19 -10.54 -3.26
N GLY A 87 -0.30 -10.91 -2.08
CA GLY A 87 -0.77 -12.28 -1.79
C GLY A 87 0.35 -13.30 -1.54
N ASN A 88 1.62 -12.90 -1.65
CA ASN A 88 2.76 -13.74 -1.28
C ASN A 88 3.09 -13.60 0.21
N THR A 89 3.89 -14.54 0.71
CA THR A 89 4.53 -14.49 2.02
C THR A 89 6.01 -14.12 1.89
N ILE A 90 6.59 -13.54 2.94
CA ILE A 90 8.03 -13.30 2.99
C ILE A 90 8.75 -14.65 3.07
N ARG A 91 9.87 -14.79 2.36
CA ARG A 91 10.82 -15.90 2.56
C ARG A 91 11.37 -15.87 3.97
N ASN A 92 11.67 -17.04 4.55
CA ASN A 92 12.33 -17.05 5.85
C ASN A 92 13.64 -16.24 5.81
N VAL A 93 14.06 -15.74 6.97
CA VAL A 93 15.22 -14.85 7.09
C VAL A 93 16.50 -15.45 6.50
N ASP A 94 16.73 -16.75 6.66
CA ASP A 94 17.96 -17.39 6.20
C ASP A 94 17.99 -17.51 4.67
N ASP A 95 16.86 -17.81 4.03
CA ASP A 95 16.71 -17.79 2.57
C ASP A 95 16.85 -16.38 2.01
N ALA A 96 16.23 -15.38 2.65
CA ALA A 96 16.38 -13.97 2.25
C ALA A 96 17.85 -13.50 2.35
N LEU A 97 18.55 -13.88 3.43
CA LEU A 97 19.98 -13.61 3.58
C LEU A 97 20.82 -14.31 2.52
N LYS A 98 20.52 -15.57 2.23
CA LYS A 98 21.21 -16.33 1.18
C LYS A 98 21.06 -15.64 -0.17
N THR A 99 19.84 -15.28 -0.54
CA THR A 99 19.52 -14.56 -1.77
C THR A 99 20.24 -13.21 -1.85
N TYR A 100 20.21 -12.40 -0.79
CA TYR A 100 20.96 -11.14 -0.77
C TYR A 100 22.48 -11.35 -0.89
N ASN A 101 23.03 -12.29 -0.11
CA ASN A 101 24.46 -12.59 -0.09
C ASN A 101 24.99 -13.09 -1.44
N GLN A 102 24.19 -13.83 -2.22
CA GLN A 102 24.54 -14.25 -3.57
C GLN A 102 24.80 -13.07 -4.53
N HIS A 103 24.17 -11.92 -4.29
CA HIS A 103 24.32 -10.73 -5.12
C HIS A 103 25.11 -9.60 -4.43
N LYS A 104 25.50 -9.80 -3.16
CA LYS A 104 26.18 -8.81 -2.32
C LYS A 104 27.47 -8.27 -2.95
N ASP A 105 28.28 -9.15 -3.53
CA ASP A 105 29.55 -8.74 -4.16
C ASP A 105 29.32 -7.84 -5.38
N ASN A 106 28.24 -8.07 -6.12
CA ASN A 106 27.86 -7.22 -7.25
C ASN A 106 27.42 -5.84 -6.75
N ILE A 107 26.52 -5.81 -5.78
CA ILE A 107 26.06 -4.56 -5.16
C ILE A 107 27.25 -3.76 -4.60
N ASN A 108 28.16 -4.42 -3.89
CA ASN A 108 29.33 -3.79 -3.26
C ASN A 108 30.37 -3.26 -4.26
N LYS A 109 30.37 -3.72 -5.52
CA LYS A 109 31.20 -3.11 -6.57
C LYS A 109 30.69 -1.73 -7.01
N LYS A 110 29.40 -1.45 -6.86
CA LYS A 110 28.77 -0.19 -7.29
C LYS A 110 28.47 0.76 -6.15
N VAL A 111 28.19 0.22 -4.96
CA VAL A 111 27.85 1.01 -3.77
C VAL A 111 29.03 0.98 -2.81
N SER A 112 29.82 2.04 -2.80
CA SER A 112 30.97 2.17 -1.89
C SER A 112 30.52 2.43 -0.45
N THR A 113 31.46 2.33 0.50
CA THR A 113 31.23 2.71 1.90
C THR A 113 30.74 4.17 2.01
N LYS A 114 31.31 5.09 1.23
CA LYS A 114 30.89 6.51 1.23
C LYS A 114 29.46 6.67 0.71
N ASP A 115 29.09 5.91 -0.32
CA ASP A 115 27.72 5.92 -0.84
C ASP A 115 26.75 5.40 0.23
N ARG A 116 27.10 4.31 0.93
CA ARG A 116 26.29 3.75 2.03
C ARG A 116 26.07 4.75 3.15
N GLU A 117 27.13 5.43 3.59
CA GLU A 117 27.03 6.50 4.60
C GLU A 117 26.12 7.64 4.13
N ALA A 118 26.21 8.05 2.86
CA ALA A 118 25.36 9.10 2.31
C ALA A 118 23.90 8.67 2.21
N ILE A 119 23.63 7.44 1.77
CA ILE A 119 22.28 6.87 1.70
C ILE A 119 21.69 6.73 3.10
N ALA A 120 22.47 6.25 4.08
CA ALA A 120 22.04 6.13 5.48
C ALA A 120 21.66 7.50 6.05
N LYS A 121 22.50 8.53 5.87
CA LYS A 121 22.18 9.92 6.27
C LYS A 121 20.94 10.47 5.57
N ALA A 122 20.74 10.16 4.30
CA ALA A 122 19.54 10.55 3.57
C ALA A 122 18.28 9.89 4.18
N LEU A 123 18.36 8.60 4.53
CA LEU A 123 17.28 7.89 5.24
C LEU A 123 17.04 8.44 6.65
N GLU A 124 18.10 8.83 7.36
CA GLU A 124 18.02 9.48 8.67
C GLU A 124 17.30 10.84 8.63
N SER A 125 17.40 11.56 7.51
CA SER A 125 16.70 12.84 7.32
C SER A 125 15.19 12.69 7.15
N VAL A 126 14.73 11.48 6.77
CA VAL A 126 13.31 11.19 6.58
C VAL A 126 12.60 11.11 7.92
N LYS A 127 11.56 11.94 8.10
CA LYS A 127 10.76 11.94 9.32
C LYS A 127 9.91 10.66 9.37
N VAL A 128 9.90 10.03 10.55
CA VAL A 128 9.08 8.84 10.85
C VAL A 128 7.60 9.07 10.52
N ASN A 129 7.08 10.26 10.83
CA ASN A 129 5.69 10.63 10.52
C ASN A 129 5.40 10.66 9.01
N ASP A 130 6.36 11.09 8.20
CA ASP A 130 6.19 11.12 6.74
C ASP A 130 6.17 9.69 6.18
N ILE A 131 7.03 8.79 6.72
CA ILE A 131 6.99 7.37 6.38
C ILE A 131 5.63 6.76 6.74
N ALA A 132 5.13 6.99 7.95
CA ALA A 132 3.85 6.46 8.40
C ALA A 132 2.68 6.99 7.55
N ASN A 133 2.67 8.28 7.23
CA ASN A 133 1.64 8.90 6.41
C ASN A 133 1.65 8.38 4.96
N ASN A 134 2.85 8.22 4.38
CA ASN A 134 3.00 7.65 3.04
C ASN A 134 2.60 6.18 3.02
N LEU A 135 2.96 5.41 4.05
CA LEU A 135 2.59 4.01 4.17
C LEU A 135 1.07 3.83 4.22
N LYS A 136 0.34 4.70 4.94
CA LYS A 136 -1.12 4.68 4.97
C LYS A 136 -1.72 4.90 3.57
N LYS A 137 -1.13 5.79 2.76
CA LYS A 137 -1.57 6.00 1.37
C LYS A 137 -1.25 4.79 0.49
N PHE A 138 -0.03 4.24 0.61
CA PHE A 138 0.34 3.00 -0.09
C PHE A 138 -0.53 1.82 0.32
N SER A 139 -0.96 1.73 1.58
CA SER A 139 -1.86 0.65 2.03
C SER A 139 -3.20 0.68 1.30
N LYS A 140 -3.76 1.88 1.10
CA LYS A 140 -4.96 2.07 0.28
C LYS A 140 -4.71 1.78 -1.19
N GLY A 141 -3.59 2.25 -1.76
CA GLY A 141 -3.27 2.07 -3.17
C GLY A 141 -2.87 0.65 -3.57
N MET A 142 -2.25 -0.10 -2.66
CA MET A 142 -1.78 -1.47 -2.88
C MET A 142 -2.74 -2.53 -2.31
N GLY A 143 -3.75 -2.11 -1.54
CA GLY A 143 -4.80 -3.00 -1.04
C GLY A 143 -4.40 -3.85 0.17
N PHE A 144 -3.50 -3.36 1.03
CA PHE A 144 -3.17 -4.02 2.30
C PHE A 144 -3.68 -3.23 3.51
N VAL A 145 -3.88 -3.91 4.63
CA VAL A 145 -4.33 -3.28 5.87
C VAL A 145 -3.12 -2.70 6.61
N SER A 146 -3.06 -1.37 6.72
CA SER A 146 -2.15 -0.72 7.65
C SER A 146 -2.75 -0.78 9.06
N LYS A 147 -2.29 -1.71 9.90
CA LYS A 147 -2.47 -1.57 11.37
C LYS A 147 -1.51 -0.50 11.87
N ALA A 148 -1.69 -0.04 13.11
CA ALA A 148 -0.73 0.85 13.76
C ALA A 148 0.63 0.14 13.84
N MET A 149 1.51 0.44 12.89
CA MET A 149 2.84 -0.14 12.79
C MET A 149 3.82 0.82 13.45
N ASP A 150 4.65 0.30 14.35
CA ASP A 150 5.85 1.01 14.79
C ASP A 150 6.88 0.98 13.65
N VAL A 151 6.78 1.95 12.74
CA VAL A 151 7.65 2.04 11.56
C VAL A 151 9.06 2.51 11.92
N ASN A 152 9.26 3.08 13.11
CA ASN A 152 10.55 3.61 13.53
C ASN A 152 11.58 2.50 13.71
N ASP A 153 11.14 1.41 14.31
CA ASP A 153 11.97 0.25 14.57
C ASP A 153 12.47 -0.43 13.30
N LEU A 154 11.61 -0.52 12.26
CA LEU A 154 11.99 -1.03 10.96
C LEU A 154 12.89 -0.04 10.20
N ARG A 155 12.65 1.26 10.34
CA ARG A 155 13.48 2.34 9.79
C ARG A 155 14.90 2.30 10.34
N ILE A 156 15.07 2.17 11.65
CA ILE A 156 16.39 2.09 12.28
C ILE A 156 17.17 0.90 11.73
N GLU A 157 16.55 -0.27 11.61
CA GLU A 157 17.24 -1.46 11.08
C GLU A 157 17.50 -1.35 9.57
N LEU A 158 16.65 -0.66 8.80
CA LEU A 158 16.95 -0.35 7.39
C LEU A 158 18.18 0.55 7.26
N ILE A 159 18.27 1.62 8.06
CA ILE A 159 19.42 2.54 8.07
C ILE A 159 20.71 1.77 8.37
N LYS A 160 20.70 0.96 9.43
CA LYS A 160 21.84 0.11 9.80
C LYS A 160 22.19 -0.89 8.70
N ALA A 161 21.19 -1.55 8.09
CA ALA A 161 21.43 -2.51 7.02
C ALA A 161 22.11 -1.85 5.80
N VAL A 162 21.70 -0.64 5.45
CA VAL A 162 22.32 0.17 4.39
C VAL A 162 23.74 0.56 4.78
N GLU A 163 23.93 1.12 5.97
CA GLU A 163 25.22 1.64 6.45
C GLU A 163 26.27 0.54 6.60
N THR A 164 25.91 -0.56 7.27
CA THR A 164 26.86 -1.61 7.69
C THR A 164 26.83 -2.85 6.80
N ASP A 165 25.95 -2.89 5.80
CA ASP A 165 25.70 -4.07 4.94
C ASP A 165 25.33 -5.35 5.72
N ASN A 166 24.70 -5.16 6.88
CA ASN A 166 24.18 -6.24 7.73
C ASN A 166 22.65 -6.26 7.68
N TRP A 167 22.10 -7.06 6.77
CA TRP A 167 20.66 -7.10 6.50
C TRP A 167 19.86 -8.01 7.42
N ARG A 168 20.52 -8.85 8.22
CA ARG A 168 19.83 -9.84 9.06
C ARG A 168 18.84 -9.20 10.04
N PRO A 169 19.21 -8.16 10.81
CA PRO A 169 18.27 -7.52 11.73
C PRO A 169 17.05 -6.92 11.02
N PHE A 170 17.25 -6.29 9.85
CA PHE A 170 16.17 -5.75 9.04
C PHE A 170 15.23 -6.87 8.56
N PHE A 171 15.76 -7.99 8.06
CA PHE A 171 14.96 -9.12 7.60
C PHE A 171 14.12 -9.74 8.72
N VAL A 172 14.68 -9.89 9.92
CA VAL A 172 13.93 -10.38 11.10
C VAL A 172 12.74 -9.46 11.44
N LYS A 173 12.96 -8.14 11.43
CA LYS A 173 11.86 -7.18 11.68
C LYS A 173 10.83 -7.18 10.55
N ALA A 174 11.27 -7.24 9.31
CA ALA A 174 10.39 -7.29 8.14
C ALA A 174 9.52 -8.56 8.14
N GLU A 175 10.07 -9.72 8.50
CA GLU A 175 9.33 -10.98 8.65
C GLU A 175 8.24 -10.85 9.73
N THR A 176 8.59 -10.30 10.90
CA THR A 176 7.62 -10.04 11.99
C THR A 176 6.45 -9.16 11.52
N ILE A 177 6.75 -8.13 10.74
CA ILE A 177 5.73 -7.25 10.14
C ILE A 177 4.89 -8.00 9.11
N ALA A 178 5.51 -8.78 8.22
CA ALA A 178 4.78 -9.48 7.17
C ALA A 178 3.86 -10.58 7.71
N ILE A 179 4.24 -11.28 8.79
CA ILE A 179 3.38 -12.24 9.49
C ILE A 179 2.06 -11.58 9.94
N SER A 180 2.11 -10.30 10.34
CA SER A 180 0.95 -9.59 10.88
C SER A 180 0.18 -8.73 9.88
N MET A 181 0.83 -8.26 8.80
CA MET A 181 0.33 -7.20 7.89
C MET A 181 0.59 -7.44 6.38
N ALA A 182 1.05 -8.63 6.00
CA ALA A 182 1.44 -9.04 4.64
C ALA A 182 2.73 -8.39 4.11
N VAL A 183 3.35 -9.04 3.10
CA VAL A 183 4.58 -8.57 2.43
C VAL A 183 4.42 -7.17 1.85
N SER A 184 3.22 -6.85 1.35
CA SER A 184 2.89 -5.53 0.78
C SER A 184 3.14 -4.37 1.75
N ALA A 185 3.05 -4.61 3.07
CA ALA A 185 3.37 -3.59 4.07
C ALA A 185 4.88 -3.26 4.10
N VAL A 186 5.76 -4.26 3.93
CA VAL A 186 7.21 -4.06 3.86
C VAL A 186 7.60 -3.32 2.58
N VAL A 187 6.97 -3.66 1.46
CA VAL A 187 7.15 -2.93 0.19
C VAL A 187 6.65 -1.48 0.29
N GLY A 188 5.44 -1.28 0.83
CA GLY A 188 4.90 0.06 1.05
C GLY A 188 5.78 0.90 1.99
N PHE A 189 6.40 0.27 2.99
CA PHE A 189 7.37 0.92 3.87
C PHE A 189 8.63 1.36 3.10
N ALA A 190 9.18 0.48 2.27
CA ALA A 190 10.34 0.81 1.44
C ALA A 190 10.05 1.99 0.50
N PHE A 191 8.90 1.99 -0.16
CA PHE A 191 8.48 3.13 -1.01
C PHE A 191 8.29 4.41 -0.20
N SER A 192 7.79 4.31 1.02
CA SER A 192 7.63 5.45 1.93
C SER A 192 8.98 6.05 2.34
N ALA A 193 9.99 5.20 2.57
CA ALA A 193 11.35 5.64 2.86
C ALA A 193 12.01 6.29 1.63
N LEU A 194 11.78 5.74 0.43
CA LEU A 194 12.31 6.25 -0.84
C LEU A 194 11.74 7.62 -1.24
N LEU A 195 10.51 7.92 -0.86
CA LEU A 195 9.90 9.24 -1.08
C LEU A 195 10.42 10.33 -0.13
N GLY A 196 11.06 9.94 0.97
CA GLY A 196 11.30 10.82 2.10
C GLY A 196 12.57 11.67 2.04
N GLY A 197 13.51 11.35 1.14
CA GLY A 197 14.82 11.98 1.10
C GLY A 197 15.55 11.83 -0.23
N PRO A 198 16.69 12.51 -0.42
CA PRO A 198 17.47 12.48 -1.67
C PRO A 198 18.32 11.20 -1.78
N ILE A 199 17.66 10.03 -1.84
CA ILE A 199 18.27 8.70 -1.77
C ILE A 199 19.19 8.40 -2.97
N GLY A 200 18.86 8.93 -4.15
CA GLY A 200 19.59 8.67 -5.40
C GLY A 200 19.41 7.25 -5.93
N ILE A 201 19.91 6.98 -7.14
CA ILE A 201 19.72 5.69 -7.84
C ILE A 201 20.41 4.52 -7.13
N LEU A 202 21.59 4.74 -6.53
CA LEU A 202 22.31 3.69 -5.80
C LEU A 202 21.59 3.29 -4.52
N GLY A 203 21.08 4.27 -3.77
CA GLY A 203 20.27 3.99 -2.57
C GLY A 203 18.94 3.35 -2.93
N TYR A 204 18.30 3.81 -4.01
CA TYR A 204 17.09 3.19 -4.54
C TYR A 204 17.34 1.71 -4.85
N ALA A 205 18.37 1.40 -5.64
CA ALA A 205 18.71 0.03 -5.98
C ALA A 205 19.03 -0.80 -4.73
N LEU A 206 19.87 -0.30 -3.81
CA LEU A 206 20.22 -1.02 -2.59
C LEU A 206 19.00 -1.40 -1.74
N ILE A 207 18.07 -0.46 -1.53
CA ILE A 207 16.84 -0.69 -0.76
C ILE A 207 15.93 -1.68 -1.49
N MET A 208 15.77 -1.54 -2.81
CA MET A 208 14.95 -2.43 -3.62
C MET A 208 15.52 -3.86 -3.67
N ALA A 209 16.85 -4.04 -3.72
CA ALA A 209 17.51 -5.34 -3.62
C ALA A 209 17.28 -5.98 -2.25
N GLY A 210 17.47 -5.21 -1.16
CA GLY A 210 17.26 -5.70 0.20
C GLY A 210 15.82 -6.17 0.43
N VAL A 211 14.83 -5.37 0.00
CA VAL A 211 13.41 -5.74 0.10
C VAL A 211 13.06 -6.87 -0.87
N GLY A 212 13.61 -6.88 -2.08
CA GLY A 212 13.42 -7.93 -3.07
C GLY A 212 13.89 -9.29 -2.57
N ALA A 213 14.97 -9.33 -1.77
CA ALA A 213 15.49 -10.55 -1.14
C ALA A 213 14.46 -11.29 -0.27
N LEU A 214 13.58 -10.53 0.38
CA LEU A 214 12.50 -11.07 1.22
C LEU A 214 11.38 -11.72 0.39
N ILE A 215 11.34 -11.49 -0.91
CA ILE A 215 10.27 -11.94 -1.82
C ILE A 215 10.80 -13.01 -2.76
N ASN A 216 11.71 -12.65 -3.67
CA ASN A 216 12.29 -13.60 -4.62
C ASN A 216 13.62 -13.15 -5.25
N ASP A 217 14.38 -14.11 -5.79
CA ASP A 217 15.69 -13.87 -6.40
C ASP A 217 15.60 -12.98 -7.66
N LYS A 218 14.52 -13.12 -8.44
CA LYS A 218 14.32 -12.39 -9.72
C LYS A 218 14.32 -10.86 -9.52
N LEU A 219 13.84 -10.39 -8.36
CA LEU A 219 13.80 -8.96 -8.03
C LEU A 219 15.21 -8.40 -7.80
N ILE A 220 16.12 -9.18 -7.21
CA ILE A 220 17.52 -8.76 -7.05
C ILE A 220 18.25 -8.77 -8.39
N GLU A 221 18.02 -9.77 -9.23
CA GLU A 221 18.60 -9.80 -10.58
C GLU A 221 18.23 -8.56 -11.41
N ARG A 222 16.97 -8.11 -11.33
CA ARG A 222 16.53 -6.85 -11.97
C ARG A 222 17.21 -5.63 -11.36
N THR A 223 17.47 -5.66 -10.06
CA THR A 223 18.20 -4.59 -9.38
C THR A 223 19.64 -4.50 -9.85
N ASN A 224 20.32 -5.63 -10.08
CA ASN A 224 21.67 -5.64 -10.65
C ASN A 224 21.70 -4.99 -12.04
N LYS A 225 20.72 -5.31 -12.89
CA LYS A 225 20.58 -4.68 -14.21
C LYS A 225 20.40 -3.16 -14.13
N LEU A 226 19.66 -2.68 -13.14
CA LEU A 226 19.42 -1.24 -12.94
C LEU A 226 20.72 -0.46 -12.67
N ILE A 227 21.67 -1.05 -11.94
CA ILE A 227 22.97 -0.41 -11.61
C ILE A 227 24.09 -0.83 -12.58
N GLY A 228 23.72 -1.46 -13.71
CA GLY A 228 24.65 -1.84 -14.78
C GLY A 228 25.61 -2.95 -14.37
N ILE A 229 25.05 -4.03 -13.79
CA ILE A 229 25.73 -5.29 -13.48
C ILE A 229 24.96 -6.46 -14.10
#